data_AF-A0AA92TPF7-F1
#
_entry.id   AF-A0AA92TPF7-F1
#
_cell.length_a   1.000
_cell.length_b   1.000
_cell.length_c   1.000
_cell.angle_alpha   90.00
_cell.angle_beta   90.00
_cell.angle_gamma   90.00
#
_symmetry.space_group_name_H-M   'P 1'
#
loop_
_entity.id
_entity.type
_entity.pdbx_description
1 polymer ?
#
loop_
_entity_poly.entity_id
_entity_poly.type
_entity_poly.pdbx_seq_one_letter_code
_entity_poly.pdbx_strand_id
1 'polypeptide(L)' 'MNDRIAAKRAAAVVWMLTKKYNIPSERITEESKGARVQPFAENAKNRVTIMIAK' A
#
# COMPACT_ATOMS: atom_id res chain seq x y z
N MET A 1 -8.42 -10.10 10.98
CA MET A 1 -9.13 -8.83 10.71
C MET A 1 -8.21 -7.80 10.06
N ASN A 2 -7.08 -7.46 10.67
CA ASN A 2 -6.22 -6.35 10.23
C ASN A 2 -5.47 -6.60 8.91
N ASP A 3 -5.09 -7.85 8.61
CA ASP A 3 -4.39 -8.19 7.35
C ASP A 3 -5.25 -7.91 6.11
N ARG A 4 -6.55 -8.20 6.17
CA ARG A 4 -7.51 -7.89 5.09
C ARG A 4 -7.70 -6.39 4.89
N ILE A 5 -7.66 -5.60 5.97
CA ILE A 5 -7.82 -4.13 5.90
C ILE A 5 -6.55 -3.51 5.29
N ALA A 6 -5.37 -3.99 5.68
CA ALA A 6 -4.11 -3.54 5.11
C ALA A 6 -4.03 -3.81 3.60
N ALA A 7 -4.41 -5.02 3.16
CA ALA A 7 -4.46 -5.38 1.74
C ALA A 7 -5.43 -4.48 0.95
N LYS A 8 -6.64 -4.21 1.48
CA LYS A 8 -7.60 -3.31 0.82
C LYS A 8 -7.07 -1.88 0.67
N ARG A 9 -6.29 -1.39 1.63
CA ARG A 9 -5.68 -0.05 1.56
C ARG A 9 -4.60 0.02 0.49
N ALA A 10 -3.73 -0.97 0.41
CA ALA A 10 -2.70 -1.05 -0.62
C ALA A 10 -3.34 -1.14 -2.02
N ALA A 11 -4.34 -2.00 -2.20
CA ALA A 11 -5.08 -2.13 -3.46
C ALA A 11 -5.78 -0.83 -3.89
N ALA A 12 -6.35 -0.07 -2.95
CA ALA A 12 -6.96 1.23 -3.27
C ALA A 12 -5.94 2.26 -3.78
N VAL A 13 -4.72 2.25 -3.25
CA VAL A 13 -3.63 3.12 -3.71
C VAL A 13 -3.17 2.69 -5.11
N VAL A 14 -3.00 1.39 -5.36
CA VAL A 14 -2.66 0.86 -6.70
C VAL A 14 -3.75 1.22 -7.72
N TRP A 15 -5.02 1.11 -7.36
CA TRP A 15 -6.13 1.52 -8.22
C TRP A 15 -6.06 3.01 -8.55
N MET A 16 -5.77 3.87 -7.57
CA MET A 16 -5.61 5.32 -7.81
C MET A 16 -4.44 5.61 -8.77
N LEU A 17 -3.28 4.97 -8.56
CA LEU A 17 -2.09 5.15 -9.41
C LEU A 17 -2.34 4.71 -10.85
N THR A 18 -3.02 3.58 -11.03
CA THR A 18 -3.32 3.05 -12.38
C THR A 18 -4.45 3.79 -13.07
N LYS A 19 -5.56 4.12 -12.38
CA LYS A 19 -6.74 4.71 -13.01
C LYS A 19 -6.70 6.22 -13.12
N LYS A 20 -6.18 6.92 -12.10
CA LYS A 20 -6.16 8.38 -12.07
C LYS A 20 -4.88 8.95 -12.66
N TYR A 21 -3.74 8.31 -12.38
CA TYR A 21 -2.42 8.79 -12.82
C TYR A 21 -1.88 8.01 -14.03
N ASN A 22 -2.65 7.04 -14.55
CA ASN A 22 -2.34 6.28 -15.75
C ASN A 22 -0.94 5.63 -15.72
N ILE A 23 -0.47 5.26 -14.53
CA ILE A 23 0.78 4.54 -14.35
C ILE A 23 0.55 3.09 -14.76
N PRO A 24 1.34 2.52 -15.69
CA PRO A 24 1.22 1.12 -16.08
C PRO A 24 1.35 0.21 -14.85
N SER A 25 0.43 -0.73 -14.68
CA SER A 25 0.44 -1.68 -13.55
C SER A 25 1.72 -2.51 -13.50
N GLU A 26 2.34 -2.77 -14.65
CA GLU A 26 3.63 -3.46 -14.78
C GLU A 26 4.77 -2.75 -14.02
N ARG A 27 4.64 -1.44 -13.77
CA ARG A 27 5.62 -0.64 -13.01
C ARG A 27 5.36 -0.62 -11.50
N ILE A 28 4.31 -1.30 -11.04
CA ILE A 28 3.85 -1.25 -9.65
C ILE A 28 3.96 -2.65 -9.05
N THR A 29 4.78 -2.77 -8.00
CA THR A 29 4.78 -3.96 -7.13
C THR A 29 4.05 -3.62 -5.84
N GLU A 30 3.04 -4.43 -5.48
CA GLU A 30 2.27 -4.26 -4.25
C GLU A 30 2.68 -5.34 -3.23
N GLU A 31 3.01 -4.93 -2.02
CA GLU A 31 3.22 -5.84 -0.88
C GLU A 31 2.42 -5.33 0.32
N SER A 32 1.68 -6.23 0.99
CA SER A 32 0.96 -5.92 2.22
C SER A 32 1.54 -6.73 3.37
N LYS A 33 2.12 -6.03 4.37
CA LYS A 33 2.73 -6.66 5.56
C LYS A 33 1.75 -6.82 6.74
N GLY A 34 0.45 -6.57 6.50
CA GLY A 34 -0.59 -6.74 7.51
C GLY A 34 -0.35 -5.89 8.77
N ALA A 35 -0.69 -6.44 9.94
CA ALA A 35 -0.33 -5.84 11.24
C ALA A 35 1.04 -6.30 11.78
N ARG A 36 1.78 -7.10 11.00
CA ARG A 36 2.99 -7.79 11.47
C ARG A 36 4.24 -6.91 11.40
N VAL A 37 4.26 -5.96 10.47
CA VAL A 37 5.32 -4.96 10.35
C VAL A 37 4.68 -3.58 10.38
N GLN A 38 4.72 -2.97 11.56
CA GLN A 38 4.22 -1.61 11.78
C GLN A 38 5.43 -0.68 11.82
N PRO A 39 5.62 0.19 10.81
CA PRO A 39 6.74 1.13 10.79
C PRO A 39 6.62 2.22 11.88
N PHE A 40 5.47 2.32 12.55
CA PHE A 40 5.23 3.24 13.65
C PHE A 40 4.63 2.49 14.85
N ALA A 41 5.07 2.84 16.05
CA ALA A 41 4.56 2.27 17.29
C ALA A 41 3.08 2.63 17.56
N GLU A 42 2.60 3.75 17.02
CA GLU A 42 1.21 4.14 17.11
C GLU A 42 0.38 3.54 15.98
N ASN A 43 -0.63 2.73 16.33
CA ASN A 43 -1.50 2.04 15.37
C ASN A 43 -2.16 2.97 14.33
N ALA A 44 -2.53 4.18 14.74
CA ALA A 44 -3.16 5.18 13.86
C ALA A 44 -2.20 5.75 12.81
N LYS A 45 -0.87 5.63 13.01
CA LYS A 45 0.16 6.13 12.09
C LYS A 45 0.53 5.11 11.00
N ASN A 46 0.00 3.89 11.08
CA ASN A 46 0.21 2.86 10.06
C ASN A 46 -0.43 3.28 8.74
N ARG A 47 0.41 3.41 7.72
CA ARG A 47 0.10 4.01 6.42
C ARG A 47 0.62 3.13 5.28
N VAL A 48 0.09 3.34 4.08
CA VAL A 48 0.69 2.79 2.86
C VAL A 48 1.92 3.65 2.52
N THR A 49 3.06 3.01 2.30
CA THR A 49 4.30 3.68 1.89
C THR A 49 4.57 3.39 0.41
N ILE A 50 4.87 4.42 -0.37
CA ILE A 50 5.22 4.29 -1.79
C ILE A 50 6.72 4.57 -1.91
N MET A 51 7.47 3.61 -2.45
CA MET A 51 8.89 3.78 -2.78
C MET A 51 9.03 3.90 -4.30
N ILE A 52 9.84 4.85 -4.76
CA ILE A 52 10.20 4.99 -6.17
C ILE A 52 11.56 4.31 -6.34
N ALA A 53 11.61 3.20 -7.08
CA ALA A 53 12.86 2.54 -7.43
C ALA A 53 13.67 3.45 -8.39
N LYS A 54 15.00 3.48 -8.20
CA LYS A 54 15.92 4.29 -8.98
C LYS A 54 16.45 3.54 -10.18
#